data_AF-A0A8C3JQE5-F1
#
_entry.id   AF-A0A8C3JQE5-F1
#
_cell.length_a   1.000
_cell.length_b   1.000
_cell.length_c   1.000
_cell.angle_alpha   90.00
_cell.angle_beta   90.00
_cell.angle_gamma   90.00
#
_symmetry.space_group_name_H-M   'P 1'
#
loop_
_entity.id
_entity.type
_entity.pdbx_description
1 polymer ?
#
loop_
_entity_poly.entity_id
_entity_poly.type
_entity_poly.pdbx_seq_one_letter_code
_entity_poly.pdbx_strand_id
1 'polypeptide(L)'
;MAAGPPPTAAQAYRPNRFVSLPAELDPETYDSSPEKRRAEAERLAIRARLKRQYQLQLNNPNPPAIIEDPALLRWAYARTQNVYPTFRPTPKTSFLGALVGIGPILFWAFVFKADRDRKEKLIQEASSSASFRKASPDYSSKRLSQMILQDTAVGQWREREREASMHGESGI
;
A
#
# COMPACT_ATOMS: atom_id res chain seq x y z
N MET A 1 -1.99 -29.20 -49.99
CA MET A 1 -1.24 -28.13 -49.30
C MET A 1 -0.57 -28.76 -48.09
N ALA A 2 0.71 -29.15 -48.19
CA ALA A 2 1.43 -29.73 -47.06
C ALA A 2 1.69 -28.62 -46.03
N ALA A 3 1.21 -28.80 -44.80
CA ALA A 3 1.54 -27.90 -43.70
C ALA A 3 3.05 -27.91 -43.50
N GLY A 4 3.67 -26.73 -43.39
CA GLY A 4 5.10 -26.61 -43.11
C GLY A 4 5.48 -27.26 -41.77
N PRO A 5 6.79 -27.44 -41.49
CA PRO A 5 7.25 -28.03 -40.24
C PRO A 5 6.71 -27.24 -39.03
N PRO A 6 6.39 -27.92 -37.92
CA PRO A 6 5.89 -27.25 -36.71
C PRO A 6 6.94 -26.27 -36.18
N PRO A 7 6.51 -25.14 -35.58
CA PRO A 7 7.43 -24.16 -35.01
C PRO A 7 8.30 -24.79 -33.92
N THR A 8 9.60 -24.46 -33.92
CA THR A 8 10.56 -24.93 -32.92
C THR A 8 10.20 -24.41 -31.53
N ALA A 9 10.52 -25.18 -30.48
CA ALA A 9 10.20 -24.79 -29.09
C ALA A 9 10.75 -23.41 -28.70
N ALA A 10 11.90 -23.00 -29.26
CA ALA A 10 12.47 -21.67 -29.10
C ALA A 10 11.60 -20.54 -29.69
N GLN A 11 10.92 -20.80 -30.81
CA GLN A 11 9.99 -19.86 -31.44
C GLN A 11 8.63 -19.84 -30.72
N ALA A 12 8.23 -20.97 -30.14
CA ALA A 12 7.02 -21.07 -29.34
C ALA A 12 7.17 -20.39 -27.96
N TYR A 13 8.39 -20.33 -27.42
CA TYR A 13 8.68 -19.65 -26.16
C TYR A 13 8.70 -18.13 -26.35
N ARG A 14 7.83 -17.42 -25.64
CA ARG A 14 7.74 -15.95 -25.67
C ARG A 14 8.43 -15.36 -24.44
N PRO A 15 9.67 -14.84 -24.55
CA PRO A 15 10.34 -14.21 -23.41
C PRO A 15 9.57 -12.95 -22.98
N ASN A 16 9.60 -12.66 -21.68
CA ASN A 16 9.02 -11.47 -21.08
C ASN A 16 10.11 -10.67 -20.37
N ARG A 17 9.87 -9.40 -20.07
CA ARG A 17 10.79 -8.54 -19.30
C ARG A 17 11.22 -9.16 -17.96
N PHE A 18 10.34 -9.95 -17.36
CA PHE A 18 10.57 -10.62 -16.08
C PHE A 18 11.03 -12.08 -16.22
N VAL A 19 10.93 -12.66 -17.41
CA VAL A 19 11.26 -14.07 -17.67
C VAL A 19 12.07 -14.14 -18.95
N SER A 20 13.39 -14.29 -18.81
CA SER A 20 14.30 -14.42 -19.94
C SER A 20 14.11 -15.74 -20.69
N LEU A 21 14.65 -15.79 -21.91
CA LEU A 21 14.79 -17.05 -22.65
C LEU A 21 15.74 -17.97 -21.88
N PRO A 22 15.39 -19.25 -21.64
CA PRO A 22 16.32 -20.21 -21.08
C PRO A 22 17.50 -20.42 -22.04
N ALA A 23 18.70 -20.64 -21.48
CA ALA A 23 19.92 -20.78 -22.28
C ALA A 23 19.86 -21.93 -23.31
N GLU A 24 19.12 -23.00 -23.00
CA GLU A 24 18.92 -24.17 -23.88
C GLU A 24 18.06 -23.85 -25.12
N LEU A 25 17.17 -22.87 -25.00
CA LEU A 25 16.29 -22.43 -26.08
C LEU A 25 16.88 -21.27 -26.89
N ASP A 26 17.98 -20.68 -26.41
CA ASP A 26 18.66 -19.58 -27.10
C ASP A 26 19.48 -20.12 -28.29
N PRO A 27 19.13 -19.78 -29.54
CA PRO A 27 19.87 -20.22 -30.72
C PRO A 27 21.34 -19.78 -30.68
N GLU A 28 21.62 -18.66 -30.02
CA GLU A 28 22.97 -18.09 -29.92
C GLU A 28 23.91 -18.95 -29.08
N THR A 29 23.38 -19.80 -28.18
CA THR A 29 24.16 -20.70 -27.30
C THR A 29 24.93 -21.75 -28.09
N TYR A 30 24.38 -22.22 -29.21
CA TYR A 30 24.98 -23.28 -30.02
C TYR A 30 25.85 -22.77 -31.16
N ASP A 31 25.93 -21.45 -31.34
CA ASP A 31 26.76 -20.86 -32.37
C ASP A 31 28.25 -21.04 -32.02
N SER A 32 28.93 -21.86 -32.82
CA SER A 32 30.35 -22.17 -32.65
C SER A 32 31.28 -21.23 -33.44
N SER A 33 30.82 -20.02 -33.76
CA SER A 33 31.63 -19.03 -34.48
C SER A 33 32.99 -18.76 -33.77
N PRO A 34 34.07 -18.56 -34.52
CA PRO A 34 35.40 -18.36 -33.94
C PRO A 34 35.48 -17.06 -33.10
N GLU A 35 34.68 -16.06 -33.45
CA GLU A 35 34.59 -14.80 -32.70
C GLU A 35 33.97 -14.99 -31.32
N LYS A 36 32.87 -15.75 -31.21
CA LYS A 36 32.27 -16.08 -29.91
C LYS A 36 33.21 -16.86 -29.02
N ARG A 37 33.90 -17.87 -29.56
CA ARG A 37 34.91 -18.63 -28.81
C ARG A 37 36.02 -17.73 -28.25
N ARG A 38 36.48 -16.74 -29.04
CA ARG A 38 37.46 -15.74 -28.56
C ARG A 38 36.88 -14.89 -27.44
N ALA A 39 35.68 -14.34 -27.62
CA ALA A 39 35.01 -13.53 -26.60
C ALA A 39 34.75 -14.31 -25.30
N GLU A 40 34.37 -15.58 -25.39
CA GLU A 40 34.21 -16.47 -24.23
C GLU A 40 35.55 -16.74 -23.54
N ALA A 41 36.60 -17.05 -24.29
CA ALA A 41 37.94 -17.25 -23.75
C ALA A 41 38.44 -16.00 -23.03
N GLU A 42 38.22 -14.81 -23.60
CA GLU A 42 38.56 -13.53 -22.97
C GLU A 42 37.75 -13.29 -21.69
N ARG A 43 36.43 -13.53 -21.71
CA ARG A 43 35.57 -13.43 -20.52
C ARG A 43 36.01 -14.41 -19.42
N LEU A 44 36.35 -15.65 -19.80
CA LEU A 44 36.84 -16.67 -18.87
C LEU A 44 38.21 -16.31 -18.29
N ALA A 45 39.11 -15.76 -19.11
CA ALA A 45 40.41 -15.28 -18.65
C ALA A 45 40.27 -14.15 -17.62
N ILE A 46 39.38 -13.18 -17.86
CA ILE A 46 39.06 -12.11 -16.91
C ILE A 46 38.47 -12.71 -15.63
N ARG A 47 37.49 -13.61 -15.74
CA ARG A 47 36.86 -14.27 -14.58
C ARG A 47 37.88 -15.04 -13.75
N ALA A 48 38.76 -15.81 -14.39
CA ALA A 48 39.80 -16.58 -13.72
C ALA A 48 40.81 -15.68 -13.01
N ARG A 49 41.22 -14.57 -13.65
CA ARG A 49 42.11 -13.57 -13.04
C ARG A 49 41.50 -12.95 -11.79
N LEU A 50 40.24 -12.50 -11.86
CA LEU A 50 39.53 -11.90 -10.72
C LEU A 50 39.32 -12.90 -9.58
N LYS A 51 38.93 -14.14 -9.91
CA LYS A 51 38.77 -15.22 -8.92
C LYS A 51 40.09 -15.52 -8.21
N ARG A 52 41.20 -15.60 -8.95
CA ARG A 52 42.54 -15.83 -8.38
C ARG A 52 42.92 -14.70 -7.42
N GLN A 53 42.70 -13.44 -7.81
CA GLN A 53 43.00 -12.29 -6.95
C GLN A 53 42.22 -12.36 -5.63
N TYR A 54 40.93 -12.65 -5.70
CA TYR A 54 40.08 -12.80 -4.52
C TYR A 54 40.54 -13.97 -3.63
N GLN A 55 40.84 -15.13 -4.23
CA GLN A 55 41.31 -16.30 -3.49
C GLN A 55 42.65 -16.05 -2.79
N LEU A 56 43.57 -15.30 -3.40
CA LEU A 56 44.83 -14.93 -2.74
C LEU A 56 44.59 -14.06 -1.51
N GLN A 57 43.67 -13.09 -1.58
CA GLN A 57 43.32 -12.25 -0.44
C GLN A 57 42.67 -13.05 0.70
N LEU A 58 41.78 -13.99 0.34
CA LEU A 58 41.07 -14.84 1.30
C LEU A 58 41.99 -15.84 2.01
N ASN A 59 42.94 -16.43 1.29
CA ASN A 59 43.85 -17.44 1.82
C ASN A 59 45.08 -16.87 2.53
N ASN A 60 45.18 -15.54 2.69
CA ASN A 60 46.28 -14.92 3.40
C ASN A 60 46.19 -15.22 4.91
N PRO A 61 47.30 -15.58 5.58
CA PRO A 61 47.29 -15.89 7.01
C PRO A 61 46.99 -14.68 7.90
N ASN A 62 47.14 -13.46 7.37
CA ASN A 62 46.74 -12.23 8.03
C ASN A 62 45.81 -11.45 7.08
N PRO A 63 44.51 -11.80 7.01
CA PRO A 63 43.59 -11.12 6.12
C PRO A 63 43.21 -9.74 6.68
N PRO A 64 42.95 -8.76 5.81
CA PRO A 64 42.34 -7.50 6.23
C PRO A 64 40.93 -7.78 6.81
N ALA A 65 40.47 -6.92 7.73
CA ALA A 65 39.17 -7.08 8.37
C ALA A 65 37.99 -7.12 7.37
N ILE A 66 38.13 -6.43 6.24
CA ILE A 66 37.17 -6.41 5.14
C ILE A 66 37.94 -6.52 3.83
N ILE A 67 37.53 -7.45 2.96
CA ILE A 67 38.06 -7.54 1.60
C ILE A 67 37.24 -6.57 0.74
N GLU A 68 37.89 -5.50 0.28
CA GLU A 68 37.25 -4.49 -0.56
C GLU A 68 37.00 -5.02 -1.97
N ASP A 69 35.73 -5.03 -2.40
CA ASP A 69 35.36 -5.29 -3.80
C ASP A 69 35.24 -3.97 -4.57
N PRO A 70 36.17 -3.67 -5.50
CA PRO A 70 36.10 -2.44 -6.29
C PRO A 70 34.86 -2.40 -7.19
N ALA A 71 34.28 -3.55 -7.56
CA ALA A 71 33.02 -3.57 -8.33
C ALA A 71 31.85 -3.06 -7.49
N LEU A 72 31.77 -3.48 -6.22
CA LEU A 72 30.75 -3.02 -5.29
C LEU A 72 30.90 -1.53 -4.98
N LEU A 73 32.12 -1.05 -4.76
CA LEU A 73 32.39 0.38 -4.54
C LEU A 73 31.98 1.23 -5.75
N ARG A 74 32.32 0.79 -6.97
CA ARG A 74 31.91 1.48 -8.20
C ARG A 74 30.40 1.45 -8.42
N TRP A 75 29.75 0.35 -8.09
CA TRP A 75 28.28 0.25 -8.14
C TRP A 75 27.62 1.22 -7.16
N ALA A 76 28.12 1.26 -5.91
CA ALA A 76 27.63 2.18 -4.89
C ALA A 76 27.85 3.65 -5.31
N TYR A 77 29.05 3.97 -5.82
CA TYR A 77 29.38 5.29 -6.36
C TYR A 77 28.44 5.70 -7.50
N ALA A 78 28.20 4.80 -8.46
CA ALA A 78 27.33 5.06 -9.59
C ALA A 78 25.88 5.37 -9.16
N ARG A 79 25.41 4.74 -8.09
CA ARG A 79 24.03 4.91 -7.57
C ARG A 79 23.87 6.16 -6.69
N THR A 80 24.93 6.65 -6.06
CA THR A 80 24.86 7.71 -5.06
C THR A 80 25.47 9.01 -5.57
N GLN A 81 26.70 8.97 -6.05
CA GLN A 81 27.50 10.15 -6.36
C GLN A 81 27.43 10.52 -7.85
N ASN A 82 27.23 9.55 -8.76
CA ASN A 82 27.20 9.81 -10.20
C ASN A 82 25.81 10.19 -10.77
N VAL A 83 24.80 10.38 -9.93
CA VAL A 83 23.42 10.64 -10.39
C VAL A 83 23.27 12.05 -10.96
N TYR A 84 23.70 13.06 -10.21
CA TYR A 84 23.57 14.47 -10.62
C TYR A 84 24.57 14.93 -11.69
N PRO A 85 25.86 14.51 -11.66
CA PRO A 85 26.81 14.92 -12.70
C PRO A 85 26.43 14.44 -14.12
N THR A 86 25.76 13.29 -14.21
CA THR A 86 25.32 12.72 -15.50
C THR A 86 23.89 13.15 -15.88
N PHE A 87 23.18 13.87 -15.00
CA PHE A 87 21.81 14.30 -15.26
C PHE A 87 21.78 15.40 -16.32
N ARG A 88 21.00 15.17 -17.39
CA ARG A 88 20.73 16.17 -18.41
C ARG A 88 19.26 16.61 -18.30
N PRO A 89 18.98 17.91 -18.08
CA PRO A 89 17.61 18.40 -18.09
C PRO A 89 17.09 18.35 -19.53
N THR A 90 16.36 17.28 -19.85
CA THR A 90 15.70 17.08 -21.14
C THR A 90 14.19 17.22 -20.95
N PRO A 91 13.41 17.59 -21.98
CA PRO A 91 11.96 17.69 -21.84
C PRO A 91 11.31 16.40 -21.31
N LYS A 92 11.82 15.22 -21.70
CA LYS A 92 11.34 13.92 -21.23
C LYS A 92 11.62 13.68 -19.75
N THR A 93 12.83 14.01 -19.28
CA THR A 93 13.21 13.81 -17.87
C THR A 93 12.52 14.82 -16.96
N SER A 94 12.40 16.08 -17.39
CA SER A 94 11.67 17.11 -16.66
C SER A 94 10.17 16.80 -16.56
N PHE A 95 9.54 16.33 -17.65
CA PHE A 95 8.13 15.93 -17.63
C PHE A 95 7.87 14.75 -16.70
N LEU A 96 8.70 13.70 -16.78
CA LEU A 96 8.57 12.54 -15.90
C LEU A 96 8.79 12.92 -14.42
N GLY A 97 9.76 13.79 -14.16
CA GLY A 97 9.99 14.35 -12.81
C GLY A 97 8.79 15.13 -12.29
N ALA A 98 8.19 16.00 -13.11
CA ALA A 98 6.99 16.76 -12.73
C ALA A 98 5.78 15.84 -12.50
N LEU A 99 5.55 14.86 -13.38
CA LEU A 99 4.44 13.92 -13.25
C LEU A 99 4.56 13.09 -11.96
N VAL A 100 5.74 12.53 -11.68
CA VAL A 100 5.96 11.66 -10.52
C VAL A 100 6.13 12.46 -9.22
N GLY A 101 6.70 13.66 -9.28
CA GLY A 101 6.89 14.52 -8.11
C GLY A 101 5.64 15.29 -7.70
N ILE A 102 5.00 15.98 -8.66
CA ILE A 102 3.85 16.87 -8.39
C ILE A 102 2.53 16.13 -8.48
N GLY A 103 2.43 15.13 -9.38
CA GLY A 103 1.19 14.38 -9.62
C GLY A 103 0.57 13.79 -8.35
N PRO A 104 1.31 13.04 -7.51
CA PRO A 104 0.78 12.49 -6.27
C PRO A 104 0.31 13.57 -5.29
N ILE A 105 1.00 14.71 -5.22
CA ILE A 105 0.63 15.82 -4.32
C ILE A 105 -0.73 16.39 -4.72
N LEU A 106 -0.92 16.69 -6.01
CA LEU A 106 -2.20 17.20 -6.51
C LEU A 106 -3.31 16.17 -6.39
N PHE A 107 -3.01 14.89 -6.66
CA PHE A 107 -3.95 13.80 -6.50
C PHE A 107 -4.47 13.72 -5.05
N TRP A 108 -3.57 13.69 -4.07
CA TRP A 108 -3.97 13.62 -2.65
C TRP A 108 -4.64 14.89 -2.17
N ALA A 109 -4.20 16.08 -2.61
CA ALA A 109 -4.86 17.33 -2.29
C ALA A 109 -6.33 17.33 -2.76
N PHE A 110 -6.60 16.81 -3.96
CA PHE A 110 -7.95 16.69 -4.49
C PHE A 110 -8.79 15.67 -3.70
N VAL A 111 -8.24 14.48 -3.42
CA VAL A 111 -8.92 13.44 -2.62
C VAL A 111 -9.30 13.96 -1.24
N PHE A 112 -8.37 14.61 -0.54
CA PHE A 112 -8.65 15.18 0.79
C PHE A 112 -9.64 16.34 0.73
N LYS A 113 -9.58 17.17 -0.32
CA LYS A 113 -10.55 18.25 -0.50
C LYS A 113 -11.96 17.69 -0.67
N ALA A 114 -12.15 16.69 -1.53
CA ALA A 114 -13.45 16.09 -1.76
C ALA A 114 -14.03 15.43 -0.49
N ASP A 115 -13.20 14.75 0.30
CA ASP A 115 -13.62 14.12 1.56
C ASP A 115 -14.01 15.17 2.62
N ARG A 116 -13.25 16.26 2.73
CA ARG A 116 -13.57 17.38 3.63
C ARG A 116 -14.87 18.08 3.24
N ASP A 117 -15.01 18.44 1.97
CA ASP A 117 -16.21 19.12 1.47
C ASP A 117 -17.46 18.22 1.65
N ARG A 118 -17.33 16.88 1.54
CA ARG A 118 -18.42 15.93 1.83
C ARG A 118 -18.77 15.89 3.32
N LYS A 119 -17.78 15.83 4.20
CA LYS A 119 -17.99 15.83 5.66
C LYS A 119 -18.64 17.12 6.14
N GLU A 120 -18.20 18.26 5.62
CA GLU A 120 -18.77 19.57 5.94
C GLU A 120 -20.25 19.66 5.52
N LYS A 121 -20.62 19.15 4.34
CA LYS A 121 -22.02 19.08 3.90
C LYS A 121 -22.88 18.23 4.83
N LEU A 122 -22.40 17.04 5.22
CA LEU A 122 -23.11 16.16 6.14
C LEU A 122 -23.31 16.82 7.51
N ILE A 123 -22.33 17.57 8.01
CA ILE A 123 -22.44 18.31 9.27
C ILE A 123 -23.45 19.46 9.14
N GLN A 124 -23.49 20.17 8.02
CA GLN A 124 -24.47 21.25 7.78
C GLN A 124 -25.91 20.71 7.70
N GLU A 125 -26.12 19.60 6.99
CA GLU A 125 -27.43 18.93 6.88
C GLU A 125 -27.87 18.33 8.22
N ALA A 126 -26.95 17.74 8.97
CA ALA A 126 -27.18 17.25 10.33
C ALA A 126 -27.48 18.41 11.29
N SER A 127 -26.78 19.55 11.19
CA SER A 127 -27.01 20.74 12.01
C SER A 127 -28.38 21.39 11.71
N SER A 128 -28.77 21.48 10.44
CA SER A 128 -30.09 21.99 10.02
C SER A 128 -31.23 21.09 10.54
N SER A 129 -31.11 19.78 10.39
CA SER A 129 -32.10 18.82 10.91
C SER A 129 -32.08 18.68 12.44
N ALA A 130 -30.94 18.90 13.10
CA ALA A 130 -30.83 18.96 14.55
C ALA A 130 -31.44 20.25 15.12
N SER A 131 -31.31 21.38 14.44
CA SER A 131 -31.98 22.63 14.81
C SER A 131 -33.50 22.51 14.67
N PHE A 132 -33.99 21.86 13.60
CA PHE A 132 -35.41 21.52 13.43
C PHE A 132 -35.94 20.55 14.51
N ARG A 133 -35.13 19.57 14.93
CA ARG A 133 -35.44 18.69 16.07
C ARG A 133 -35.49 19.40 17.42
N LYS A 134 -34.75 20.50 17.59
CA LYS A 134 -34.82 21.35 18.79
C LYS A 134 -36.00 22.33 18.76
N ALA A 135 -36.52 22.66 17.58
CA ALA A 135 -37.64 23.57 17.37
C ALA A 135 -39.03 22.87 17.40
N SER A 136 -39.08 21.55 17.45
CA SER A 136 -40.33 20.83 17.71
C SER A 136 -40.62 20.89 19.21
N PRO A 137 -41.74 21.50 19.66
CA PRO A 137 -42.14 21.41 21.04
C PRO A 137 -42.40 19.94 21.35
N ASP A 138 -41.52 19.40 22.19
CA ASP A 138 -41.45 18.01 22.59
C ASP A 138 -42.83 17.45 22.99
N TYR A 139 -43.42 16.65 22.09
CA TYR A 139 -44.67 15.93 22.31
C TYR A 139 -44.48 14.76 23.31
N SER A 140 -43.23 14.42 23.65
CA SER A 140 -42.87 13.34 24.57
C SER A 140 -42.94 13.76 26.04
N SER A 141 -42.48 14.97 26.39
CA SER A 141 -42.47 15.41 27.80
C SER A 141 -43.87 15.55 28.42
N LYS A 142 -44.86 16.01 27.65
CA LYS A 142 -46.26 16.09 28.14
C LYS A 142 -46.87 14.71 28.37
N ARG A 143 -46.49 13.71 27.58
CA ARG A 143 -47.00 12.34 27.71
C ARG A 143 -46.37 11.63 28.91
N LEU A 144 -45.08 11.85 29.15
CA LEU A 144 -44.39 11.34 30.33
C LEU A 144 -44.90 12.00 31.62
N SER A 145 -45.16 13.30 31.62
CA SER A 145 -45.76 13.97 32.78
C SER A 145 -47.18 13.49 33.06
N GLN A 146 -48.01 13.24 32.04
CA GLN A 146 -49.35 12.66 32.27
C GLN A 146 -49.30 11.21 32.78
N MET A 147 -48.32 10.42 32.33
CA MET A 147 -48.16 9.03 32.77
C MET A 147 -47.72 8.96 34.24
N ILE A 148 -46.78 9.82 34.66
CA ILE A 148 -46.33 9.92 36.06
C ILE A 148 -47.44 10.43 36.99
N LEU A 149 -48.30 11.35 36.50
CA LEU A 149 -49.47 11.83 37.25
C LEU A 149 -50.56 10.77 37.42
N GLN A 150 -50.73 9.85 36.46
CA GLN A 150 -51.67 8.73 36.61
C GLN A 150 -51.15 7.67 37.60
N ASP A 151 -49.86 7.34 37.56
CA ASP A 151 -49.28 6.32 38.46
C ASP A 151 -49.27 6.77 39.93
N THR A 152 -49.08 8.07 40.19
CA THR A 152 -49.12 8.60 41.56
C THR A 152 -50.53 8.64 42.14
N ALA A 153 -51.55 8.93 41.33
CA ALA A 153 -52.95 8.88 41.76
C ALA A 153 -53.41 7.45 42.07
N VAL A 154 -52.97 6.46 41.28
CA VAL A 154 -53.26 5.03 41.52
C VAL A 154 -52.54 4.53 42.77
N GLY A 155 -51.30 4.96 43.00
CA GLY A 155 -50.54 4.64 44.23
C GLY A 155 -51.25 5.12 45.50
N GLN A 156 -51.70 6.38 45.53
CA GLN A 156 -52.42 6.95 46.68
C GLN A 156 -53.81 6.34 46.91
N TRP A 157 -54.48 5.87 45.87
CA TRP A 157 -55.75 5.16 46.01
C TRP A 157 -55.55 3.79 46.67
N ARG A 158 -54.50 3.06 46.26
CA ARG A 158 -54.16 1.72 46.80
C ARG A 158 -53.60 1.76 48.23
N GLU A 159 -53.03 2.88 48.67
CA GLU A 159 -52.59 3.10 50.06
C GLU A 159 -53.78 3.36 50.99
N ARG A 160 -54.76 4.15 50.55
CA ARG A 160 -56.01 4.37 51.31
C ARG A 160 -56.83 3.09 51.50
N GLU A 161 -56.83 2.17 50.54
CA GLU A 161 -57.48 0.86 50.71
C GLU A 161 -56.77 -0.02 51.76
N ARG A 162 -55.44 0.09 51.87
CA ARG A 162 -54.67 -0.64 52.90
C ARG A 162 -54.89 -0.07 54.29
N GLU A 163 -55.03 1.25 54.43
CA GLU A 163 -55.38 1.89 55.69
C GLU A 163 -56.83 1.60 56.12
N ALA A 164 -57.77 1.56 55.16
CA ALA A 164 -59.15 1.15 55.42
C ALA A 164 -59.27 -0.33 55.82
N SER A 165 -58.41 -1.21 55.29
CA SER A 165 -58.32 -2.62 55.69
C SER A 165 -57.76 -2.81 57.10
N MET A 166 -56.86 -1.93 57.58
CA MET A 166 -56.25 -2.04 58.90
C MET A 166 -57.16 -1.53 60.03
N HIS A 167 -58.13 -0.67 59.72
CA HIS A 167 -59.12 -0.16 60.67
C HIS A 167 -60.46 -0.93 60.67
N GLY A 168 -60.59 -1.97 59.84
CA GLY A 168 -61.79 -2.82 59.76
C GLY A 168 -61.84 -4.01 60.74
N GLU A 169 -60.76 -4.27 61.50
CA GLU A 169 -60.69 -5.41 62.45
C GLU A 169 -60.79 -5.01 63.94
N SER A 170 -61.11 -3.76 64.27
CA SER A 170 -61.42 -3.35 65.65
C SER A 170 -62.86 -2.87 65.78
N GLY A 171 -63.79 -3.82 65.77
CA GLY A 171 -65.22 -3.57 65.96
C GLY A 171 -65.96 -4.86 66.30
N ILE A 172 -65.61 -5.46 67.44
CA ILE A 172 -66.56 -6.18 68.32
C ILE A 172 -66.97 -5.18 69.39
#